data_AF-A0A835Q4J4-F1
#
_entry.id   AF-A0A835Q4J4-F1
#
_cell.length_a   1.000
_cell.length_b   1.000
_cell.length_c   1.000
_cell.angle_alpha   90.00
_cell.angle_beta   90.00
_cell.angle_gamma   90.00
#
_symmetry.space_group_name_H-M   'P 1'
#
loop_
_entity.id
_entity.type
_entity.pdbx_description
1 polymer ?
#
loop_
_entity_poly.entity_id
_entity_poly.type
_entity_poly.pdbx_seq_one_letter_code
_entity_poly.pdbx_strand_id
1 'polypeptide(L)'
;MLLLRPRPRRDDARRRLLTGIDGCHPLHSAAFSCPQSIYFHFLASSSIPDLNSTLCSTFPSLPFLIHHFDPSLVSSLISTSIRAALDRPLNYARSYLPRLLPPCISRAVYLDSDLILVDDIASLAATPIPKPSALAAPEYCNANFTAYFTPTFWSNPTLSVAFEDRRACYFNTGSW
;
A
#
# COMPACT_ATOMS: atom_id res chain seq x y z
N MET A 1 -2.18 -6.95 15.57
CA MET A 1 -2.35 -5.49 15.79
C MET A 1 -1.09 -4.77 15.35
N LEU A 2 -1.02 -4.36 14.07
CA LEU A 2 0.09 -3.55 13.59
C LEU A 2 -0.23 -2.08 13.90
N LEU A 3 0.42 -1.52 14.91
CA LEU A 3 0.36 -0.09 15.21
C LEU A 3 1.79 0.44 15.23
N LEU A 4 2.34 0.76 14.06
CA LEU A 4 3.56 1.56 13.96
C LEU A 4 3.17 3.04 14.06
N ARG A 5 2.95 3.54 15.28
CA ARG A 5 3.01 4.99 15.54
C ARG A 5 4.29 5.34 16.29
N PRO A 6 5.38 5.71 15.60
CA PRO A 6 6.33 6.66 16.18
C PRO A 6 5.65 8.03 16.26
N ARG A 7 5.90 8.78 17.34
CA ARG A 7 5.49 10.19 17.44
C ARG A 7 6.03 10.97 16.23
N PRO A 8 5.27 11.92 15.66
CA PRO A 8 5.75 12.69 14.52
C PRO A 8 6.90 13.61 14.96
N ARG A 9 8.12 13.31 14.51
CA ARG A 9 9.10 14.38 14.20
C ARG A 9 8.81 14.84 12.78
N ARG A 10 8.94 16.15 12.55
CA ARG A 10 8.48 16.88 11.35
C ARG A 10 8.96 16.33 10.00
N ASP A 11 9.93 15.41 9.96
CA ASP A 11 10.55 14.91 8.73
C ASP A 11 10.37 13.40 8.47
N ASP A 12 9.55 12.67 9.24
CA ASP A 12 9.53 11.20 9.10
C ASP A 12 8.69 10.68 7.92
N ALA A 13 9.28 9.71 7.23
CA ALA A 13 8.75 9.03 6.06
C ALA A 13 7.56 8.14 6.45
N ARG A 14 6.45 8.24 5.71
CA ARG A 14 5.33 7.30 5.88
C ARG A 14 5.79 5.93 5.39
N ARG A 15 6.17 5.05 6.32
CA ARG A 15 6.51 3.64 6.10
C ARG A 15 5.32 2.96 5.43
N ARG A 16 5.52 2.01 4.52
CA ARG A 16 4.43 1.26 3.86
C ARG A 16 4.65 -0.23 4.03
N LEU A 17 3.57 -0.95 4.30
CA LEU A 17 3.60 -2.38 4.52
C LEU A 17 2.96 -3.10 3.34
N LEU A 18 3.67 -4.08 2.81
CA LEU A 18 3.15 -5.06 1.90
C LEU A 18 3.25 -6.39 2.60
N THR A 19 2.19 -7.18 2.53
CA THR A 19 2.21 -8.53 3.03
C THR A 19 2.26 -9.45 1.82
N GLY A 20 3.41 -10.07 1.56
CA GLY A 20 3.57 -11.12 0.54
C GLY A 20 3.23 -12.46 1.17
N ILE A 21 2.41 -13.27 0.51
CA ILE A 21 1.93 -14.55 1.08
C ILE A 21 2.65 -15.76 0.47
N ASP A 22 3.46 -15.51 -0.56
CA ASP A 22 4.39 -16.47 -1.11
C ASP A 22 5.81 -16.07 -0.67
N GLY A 23 6.34 -16.76 0.34
CA GLY A 23 7.66 -16.48 0.91
C GLY A 23 8.80 -16.76 -0.06
N CYS A 24 9.29 -15.74 -0.75
CA CYS A 24 10.56 -15.80 -1.47
C CYS A 24 11.72 -15.38 -0.57
N HIS A 25 12.55 -16.34 -0.16
CA HIS A 25 13.78 -16.05 0.55
C HIS A 25 14.87 -15.63 -0.46
N PRO A 26 15.50 -14.44 -0.33
CA PRO A 26 16.46 -13.94 -1.32
C PRO A 26 17.84 -14.65 -1.31
N LEU A 27 17.99 -15.78 -0.61
CA LEU A 27 19.30 -16.41 -0.38
C LEU A 27 19.44 -17.86 -0.82
N HIS A 28 18.41 -18.53 -1.36
CA HIS A 28 18.56 -19.91 -1.82
C HIS A 28 17.87 -20.15 -3.16
N SER A 29 18.65 -20.57 -4.15
CA SER A 29 18.25 -21.14 -5.45
C SER A 29 17.62 -22.54 -5.34
N ALA A 30 16.85 -22.77 -4.29
CA ALA A 30 16.09 -24.01 -4.09
C ALA A 30 14.64 -23.64 -3.82
N ALA A 31 13.72 -24.27 -4.57
CA ALA A 31 12.28 -24.14 -4.41
C ALA A 31 11.85 -24.55 -3.00
N PHE A 32 11.86 -23.61 -2.06
CA PHE A 32 11.11 -23.73 -0.82
C PHE A 32 9.71 -23.21 -1.08
N SER A 33 8.83 -24.12 -1.52
CA SER A 33 7.40 -23.95 -1.24
C SER A 33 7.27 -23.89 0.28
N CYS A 34 7.04 -22.71 0.84
CA CYS A 34 6.57 -22.55 2.20
C CYS A 34 5.04 -22.45 2.15
N PRO A 35 4.30 -23.54 2.45
CA PRO A 35 2.88 -23.39 2.71
C PRO A 35 2.75 -22.65 4.05
N GLN A 36 1.99 -21.55 4.07
CA GLN A 36 1.53 -20.83 5.27
C GLN A 36 2.45 -19.77 5.92
N SER A 37 3.62 -19.44 5.38
CA SER A 37 4.44 -18.35 5.98
C SER A 37 4.14 -16.99 5.34
N ILE A 38 3.41 -16.14 6.06
CA ILE A 38 3.24 -14.72 5.71
C ILE A 38 4.59 -14.02 5.82
N TYR A 39 5.02 -13.33 4.77
CA TYR A 39 6.29 -12.59 4.73
C TYR A 39 6.04 -11.10 4.46
N PHE A 40 6.61 -10.23 5.28
CA PHE A 40 6.34 -8.79 5.19
C PHE A 40 7.39 -8.08 4.34
N HIS A 41 6.94 -7.36 3.32
CA HIS A 41 7.78 -6.51 2.48
C HIS A 41 7.52 -5.05 2.82
N PHE A 42 8.56 -4.34 3.25
CA PHE A 42 8.48 -2.91 3.56
C PHE A 42 9.13 -2.12 2.42
N LEU A 43 8.55 -0.97 2.09
CA LEU A 43 9.18 -0.01 1.16
C LEU A 43 9.69 1.20 1.94
N ALA A 44 10.94 1.59 1.67
CA ALA A 44 11.54 2.78 2.24
C ALA A 44 12.48 3.46 1.24
N SER A 45 12.46 4.79 1.18
CA SER A 45 13.36 5.59 0.35
C SER A 45 14.57 6.14 1.14
N SER A 46 14.52 6.08 2.47
CA SER A 46 15.54 6.62 3.37
C SER A 46 15.42 5.95 4.74
N SER A 47 16.41 6.17 5.61
CA SER A 47 16.41 5.69 7.02
C SER A 47 16.17 4.18 7.17
N ILE A 48 16.61 3.38 6.19
CA ILE A 48 16.47 1.93 6.19
C ILE A 48 17.11 1.28 7.42
N PRO A 49 18.32 1.68 7.88
CA PRO A 49 18.92 1.11 9.09
C PRO A 49 18.04 1.32 10.34
N ASP A 50 17.47 2.52 10.51
CA ASP A 50 16.60 2.85 11.63
C ASP A 50 15.29 2.07 11.58
N LEU A 51 14.71 1.93 10.37
CA LEU A 51 13.52 1.12 10.15
C LEU A 51 13.79 -0.35 10.50
N ASN A 52 14.91 -0.91 10.04
CA ASN A 52 15.31 -2.27 10.33
C ASN A 52 15.47 -2.50 11.84
N SER A 53 16.21 -1.63 12.52
CA SER A 53 16.37 -1.67 13.99
C SER A 53 15.01 -1.60 14.71
N THR A 54 14.10 -0.73 14.25
CA THR A 54 12.75 -0.62 14.82
C THR A 54 11.95 -1.91 14.62
N LEU A 55 11.98 -2.49 13.42
CA LEU A 55 11.22 -3.70 13.10
C LEU A 55 11.76 -4.91 13.87
N CYS A 56 13.08 -5.11 13.92
CA CYS A 56 13.70 -6.19 14.69
C CYS A 56 13.40 -6.10 16.19
N SER A 57 13.42 -4.88 16.76
CA SER A 57 13.15 -4.69 18.19
C SER A 57 11.66 -4.79 18.54
N THR A 58 10.77 -4.30 17.67
CA THR A 58 9.32 -4.30 17.91
C THR A 58 8.69 -5.65 17.58
N PHE A 59 9.19 -6.34 16.55
CA PHE A 59 8.64 -7.60 16.06
C PHE A 59 9.75 -8.64 15.83
N PRO A 60 10.36 -9.20 16.90
CA PRO A 60 11.52 -10.08 16.79
C PRO A 60 11.29 -11.35 15.96
N SER A 61 10.06 -11.84 15.91
CA SER A 61 9.68 -13.07 15.20
C SER A 61 9.04 -12.81 13.83
N LEU A 62 8.94 -11.55 13.39
CA LEU A 62 8.31 -11.21 12.13
C LEU A 62 9.31 -11.41 10.98
N PRO A 63 9.04 -12.31 10.02
CA PRO A 63 9.88 -12.41 8.84
C PRO A 63 9.60 -11.21 7.92
N PHE A 64 10.63 -10.43 7.59
CA PHE A 64 10.47 -9.27 6.72
C PHE A 64 11.68 -8.96 5.84
N LEU A 65 11.43 -8.23 4.75
CA LEU A 65 12.44 -7.64 3.87
C LEU A 65 12.11 -6.17 3.63
N ILE A 66 13.12 -5.30 3.66
CA ILE A 66 12.98 -3.89 3.32
C ILE A 66 13.54 -3.68 1.91
N HIS A 67 12.71 -3.17 1.02
CA HIS A 67 13.11 -2.78 -0.34
C HIS A 67 13.37 -1.28 -0.38
N HIS A 68 14.49 -0.90 -0.99
CA HIS A 68 14.77 0.49 -1.30
C HIS A 68 13.90 0.95 -2.46
N PHE A 69 13.12 2.01 -2.24
CA PHE A 69 12.36 2.69 -3.28
C PHE A 69 13.11 3.95 -3.72
N ASP A 70 13.57 3.98 -4.97
CA ASP A 70 14.17 5.18 -5.56
C ASP A 70 13.08 6.20 -5.91
N PRO A 71 13.04 7.37 -5.23
CA PRO A 71 12.06 8.41 -5.52
C PRO A 71 12.15 8.94 -6.96
N SER A 72 13.34 8.89 -7.59
CA SER A 72 13.58 9.46 -8.92
C SER A 72 12.68 8.84 -10.00
N LEU A 73 12.23 7.60 -9.78
CA LEU A 73 11.33 6.86 -10.68
C LEU A 73 9.99 7.56 -10.91
N VAL A 74 9.54 8.38 -9.95
CA VAL A 74 8.22 9.00 -9.99
C VAL A 74 8.25 10.51 -9.80
N SER A 75 9.32 11.08 -9.24
CA SER A 75 9.38 12.51 -8.90
C SER A 75 9.02 13.44 -10.07
N SER A 76 9.44 13.12 -11.29
CA SER A 76 9.11 13.93 -12.48
C SER A 76 7.68 13.77 -13.00
N LEU A 77 6.96 12.76 -12.51
CA LEU A 77 5.59 12.44 -12.88
C LEU A 77 4.56 12.99 -11.89
N ILE A 78 5.03 13.53 -10.76
CA ILE A 78 4.17 14.05 -9.68
C ILE A 78 3.91 15.52 -9.93
N SER A 79 2.69 15.85 -10.30
CA SER A 79 2.18 17.21 -10.27
C SER A 79 1.86 17.62 -8.83
N THR A 80 2.13 18.88 -8.48
CA THR A 80 1.83 19.42 -7.15
C THR A 80 0.35 19.31 -6.81
N SER A 81 0.03 18.73 -5.66
CA SER A 81 -1.32 18.60 -5.14
C SER A 81 -1.65 19.72 -4.16
N ILE A 82 -2.96 19.97 -3.98
CA ILE A 82 -3.48 20.81 -2.89
C ILE A 82 -3.03 20.26 -1.52
N ARG A 83 -2.77 18.94 -1.45
CA ARG A 83 -2.22 18.28 -0.25
C ARG A 83 -0.79 17.86 -0.54
N ALA A 84 0.20 18.66 -0.11
CA ALA A 84 1.62 18.34 -0.26
C ALA A 84 2.02 16.95 0.28
N ALA A 85 1.26 16.42 1.25
CA ALA A 85 1.45 15.05 1.74
C ALA A 85 1.20 13.97 0.67
N LEU A 86 0.41 14.26 -0.36
CA LEU A 86 0.15 13.38 -1.51
C LEU A 86 1.30 13.40 -2.52
N ASP A 87 2.08 14.48 -2.56
CA ASP A 87 3.19 14.67 -3.51
C ASP A 87 4.46 13.86 -3.13
N ARG A 88 4.42 13.11 -2.02
CA ARG A 88 5.55 12.30 -1.60
C ARG A 88 5.73 11.11 -2.56
N PRO A 89 6.92 10.89 -3.16
CA PRO A 89 7.19 9.80 -4.11
C PRO A 89 6.75 8.41 -3.64
N LEU A 90 6.94 8.11 -2.35
CA LEU A 90 6.54 6.82 -1.77
C LEU A 90 5.03 6.56 -1.88
N ASN A 91 4.20 7.60 -2.10
CA ASN A 91 2.78 7.46 -2.38
C ASN A 91 2.47 6.75 -3.70
N TYR A 92 3.37 6.88 -4.67
CA TYR A 92 3.21 6.36 -6.00
C TYR A 92 3.87 4.99 -6.17
N ALA A 93 4.69 4.55 -5.20
CA ALA A 93 5.33 3.23 -5.21
C ALA A 93 4.33 2.06 -5.39
N ARG A 94 3.08 2.24 -4.95
CA ARG A 94 1.98 1.27 -5.13
C ARG A 94 1.77 0.85 -6.58
N SER A 95 1.96 1.77 -7.52
CA SER A 95 1.78 1.52 -8.95
C SER A 95 2.95 0.74 -9.57
N TYR A 96 4.07 0.62 -8.84
CA TYR A 96 5.30 -0.02 -9.30
C TYR A 96 5.61 -1.34 -8.59
N LEU A 97 4.73 -1.79 -7.70
CA LEU A 97 4.93 -3.00 -6.90
C LEU A 97 5.31 -4.24 -7.70
N PRO A 98 4.71 -4.54 -8.86
CA PRO A 98 5.12 -5.70 -9.66
C PRO A 98 6.59 -5.66 -10.09
N ARG A 99 7.22 -4.47 -10.14
CA ARG A 99 8.64 -4.29 -10.46
C ARG A 99 9.53 -4.22 -9.24
N LEU A 100 8.98 -3.84 -8.09
CA LEU A 100 9.71 -3.69 -6.83
C LEU A 100 9.78 -5.02 -6.05
N LEU A 101 8.79 -5.88 -6.23
CA LEU A 101 8.72 -7.17 -5.57
C LEU A 101 9.52 -8.25 -6.34
N PRO A 102 10.10 -9.24 -5.64
CA PRO A 102 10.73 -10.39 -6.29
C PRO A 102 9.78 -11.08 -7.28
N PRO A 103 10.27 -11.53 -8.45
CA PRO A 103 9.43 -12.08 -9.52
C PRO A 103 8.74 -13.40 -9.16
N CYS A 104 9.20 -14.07 -8.10
CA CYS A 104 8.61 -15.30 -7.60
C CYS A 104 7.37 -15.06 -6.70
N ILE A 105 7.08 -13.81 -6.32
CA ILE A 105 5.84 -13.47 -5.62
C ILE A 105 4.72 -13.40 -6.65
N SER A 106 3.81 -14.37 -6.60
CA SER A 106 2.68 -14.45 -7.52
C SER A 106 1.48 -13.59 -7.08
N ARG A 107 1.40 -13.30 -5.78
CA ARG A 107 0.31 -12.57 -5.15
C ARG A 107 0.80 -11.85 -3.89
N ALA A 108 0.28 -10.65 -3.67
CA ALA A 108 0.53 -9.85 -2.47
C ALA A 108 -0.74 -9.15 -2.01
N VAL A 109 -0.81 -8.81 -0.73
CA VAL A 109 -1.81 -7.91 -0.15
C VAL A 109 -1.12 -6.61 0.24
N TYR A 110 -1.59 -5.50 -0.29
CA TYR A 110 -1.13 -4.16 0.04
C TYR A 110 -1.86 -3.65 1.29
N LEU A 111 -1.12 -3.05 2.24
CA LEU A 111 -1.70 -2.43 3.43
C LEU A 111 -1.04 -1.07 3.72
N ASP A 112 -1.82 -0.01 3.79
CA ASP A 112 -1.34 1.27 4.30
C ASP A 112 -0.94 1.15 5.78
N SER A 113 0.03 1.97 6.20
CA SER A 113 0.61 1.90 7.55
C SER A 113 -0.31 2.38 8.68
N ASP A 114 -1.44 2.98 8.33
CA ASP A 114 -2.45 3.48 9.28
C ASP A 114 -3.64 2.51 9.43
N LEU A 115 -3.54 1.29 8.89
CA LEU A 115 -4.53 0.24 9.07
C LEU A 115 -4.30 -0.57 10.34
N ILE A 116 -5.40 -0.95 10.97
CA ILE A 116 -5.42 -1.97 12.03
C ILE A 116 -6.11 -3.20 11.46
N LEU A 117 -5.36 -4.31 11.37
CA LEU A 117 -5.89 -5.61 11.01
C LEU A 117 -6.59 -6.25 12.21
N VAL A 118 -7.86 -6.61 12.04
CA VAL A 118 -8.72 -7.23 13.08
C VAL A 118 -8.94 -8.73 12.84
N ASP A 119 -8.60 -9.26 11.66
CA ASP A 119 -8.83 -10.65 11.25
C ASP A 119 -7.60 -11.27 10.57
N ASP A 120 -7.67 -12.55 10.17
CA ASP A 120 -6.58 -13.26 9.49
C ASP A 120 -6.36 -12.75 8.06
N ILE A 121 -5.15 -12.26 7.80
CA ILE A 121 -4.74 -11.79 6.47
C ILE A 121 -4.69 -12.91 5.43
N ALA A 122 -4.51 -14.17 5.86
CA ALA A 122 -4.54 -15.33 4.97
C ALA A 122 -5.92 -15.49 4.32
N SER A 123 -6.99 -15.20 5.06
CA SER A 123 -8.36 -15.21 4.53
C SER A 123 -8.55 -14.15 3.44
N LEU A 124 -8.05 -12.92 3.67
CA LEU A 124 -8.10 -11.86 2.67
C LEU A 124 -7.32 -12.27 1.41
N ALA A 125 -6.14 -12.85 1.58
CA ALA A 125 -5.31 -13.29 0.47
C ALA A 125 -5.89 -14.44 -0.32
N ALA A 126 -6.62 -15.36 0.31
CA ALA A 126 -7.30 -16.45 -0.37
C ALA A 126 -8.50 -16.00 -1.21
N THR A 127 -8.92 -14.72 -1.09
CA THR A 127 -10.05 -14.17 -1.86
C THR A 127 -9.84 -14.36 -3.37
N PRO A 128 -10.73 -15.10 -4.07
CA PRO A 128 -10.60 -15.30 -5.51
C PRO A 128 -10.63 -13.97 -6.26
N ILE A 129 -9.65 -13.75 -7.14
CA ILE A 129 -9.68 -12.62 -8.09
C ILE A 129 -10.14 -13.19 -9.44
N PRO A 130 -11.35 -12.85 -9.92
CA PRO A 130 -11.83 -13.34 -11.21
C PRO A 130 -10.94 -12.85 -12.34
N LYS A 131 -10.64 -13.72 -13.31
CA LYS A 131 -9.99 -13.29 -14.55
C LYS A 131 -10.97 -12.40 -15.35
N PRO A 132 -10.50 -11.34 -16.03
CA PRO A 132 -9.09 -10.98 -16.26
C PRO A 132 -8.50 -9.98 -15.23
N SER A 133 -9.13 -9.79 -14.07
CA SER A 133 -8.71 -8.77 -13.10
C SER A 133 -7.32 -9.06 -12.51
N ALA A 134 -6.53 -8.00 -12.38
CA ALA A 134 -5.17 -8.06 -11.82
C ALA A 134 -5.11 -7.72 -10.32
N LEU A 135 -6.12 -7.04 -9.79
CA LEU A 135 -6.21 -6.60 -8.39
C LEU A 135 -7.67 -6.61 -7.92
N ALA A 136 -7.89 -6.63 -6.60
CA ALA A 136 -9.19 -6.44 -5.96
C ALA A 136 -9.05 -5.40 -4.86
N ALA A 137 -10.00 -4.48 -4.72
CA ALA A 137 -9.97 -3.45 -3.68
C ALA A 137 -11.35 -3.32 -3.02
N PRO A 138 -11.44 -2.90 -1.74
CA PRO A 138 -12.71 -2.66 -1.10
C PRO A 138 -13.48 -1.52 -1.78
N GLU A 139 -14.75 -1.77 -2.07
CA GLU A 139 -15.69 -0.79 -2.63
C GLU A 139 -16.50 -0.09 -1.54
N TYR A 140 -16.69 1.22 -1.70
CA TYR A 140 -17.51 2.04 -0.83
C TYR A 140 -18.56 2.79 -1.65
N CYS A 141 -19.81 2.33 -1.57
CA CYS A 141 -20.95 2.91 -2.28
C CYS A 141 -21.85 3.83 -1.42
N ASN A 142 -21.57 3.94 -0.12
CA ASN A 142 -22.38 4.69 0.83
C ASN A 142 -21.67 5.95 1.34
N ALA A 143 -20.67 6.43 0.59
CA ALA A 143 -19.95 7.64 0.94
C ALA A 143 -20.79 8.88 0.60
N ASN A 144 -20.77 9.88 1.49
CA ASN A 144 -21.33 11.18 1.19
C ASN A 144 -20.34 11.96 0.32
N PHE A 145 -20.44 11.81 -1.00
CA PHE A 145 -19.53 12.47 -1.94
C PHE A 145 -19.61 13.99 -1.88
N THR A 146 -20.79 14.54 -1.59
CA THR A 146 -20.98 15.99 -1.40
C THR A 146 -20.07 16.53 -0.31
N ALA A 147 -19.90 15.78 0.80
CA ALA A 147 -18.98 16.12 1.88
C ALA A 147 -17.52 15.67 1.62
N TYR A 148 -17.32 14.67 0.75
CA TYR A 148 -15.99 14.15 0.42
C TYR A 148 -15.18 15.12 -0.44
N PHE A 149 -15.83 15.72 -1.46
CA PHE A 149 -15.20 16.68 -2.35
C PHE A 149 -15.43 18.12 -1.89
N THR A 150 -14.53 19.02 -2.31
CA THR A 150 -14.58 20.44 -1.92
C THR A 150 -15.68 21.19 -2.68
N PRO A 151 -16.14 22.35 -2.18
CA PRO A 151 -17.04 23.21 -2.94
C PRO A 151 -16.50 23.58 -4.33
N THR A 152 -15.18 23.77 -4.46
CA THR A 152 -14.50 24.07 -5.73
C THR A 152 -14.60 22.92 -6.74
N PHE A 153 -14.59 21.67 -6.27
CA PHE A 153 -14.83 20.51 -7.13
C PHE A 153 -16.27 20.54 -7.67
N TRP A 154 -17.25 20.73 -6.80
CA TRP A 154 -18.67 20.74 -7.16
C TRP A 154 -19.06 21.92 -8.05
N SER A 155 -18.41 23.07 -7.89
CA SER A 155 -18.63 24.25 -8.75
C SER A 155 -18.00 24.13 -10.13
N ASN A 156 -17.20 23.09 -10.42
CA ASN A 156 -16.60 22.86 -11.73
C ASN A 156 -17.42 21.84 -12.53
N PRO A 157 -18.18 22.26 -13.56
CA PRO A 157 -19.03 21.36 -14.35
C PRO A 157 -18.28 20.21 -15.01
N THR A 158 -17.01 20.42 -15.37
CA THR A 158 -16.17 19.39 -16.01
C THR A 158 -15.86 18.23 -15.05
N LEU A 159 -15.82 18.52 -13.75
CA LEU A 159 -15.54 17.52 -12.71
C LEU A 159 -16.83 16.92 -12.15
N SER A 160 -17.83 17.75 -11.86
CA SER A 160 -19.07 17.33 -11.21
C SER A 160 -19.96 16.46 -12.11
N VAL A 161 -19.88 16.62 -13.44
CA VAL A 161 -20.59 15.76 -14.41
C VAL A 161 -20.26 14.27 -14.25
N ALA A 162 -19.10 13.93 -13.67
CA ALA A 162 -18.74 12.55 -13.38
C ALA A 162 -19.71 11.85 -12.39
N PHE A 163 -20.49 12.63 -11.64
CA PHE A 163 -21.45 12.19 -10.62
C PHE A 163 -22.92 12.36 -11.07
N GLU A 164 -23.18 12.98 -12.23
CA GLU A 164 -24.54 13.18 -12.74
C GLU A 164 -25.21 11.83 -13.05
N ASP A 165 -26.44 11.65 -12.57
CA ASP A 165 -27.27 10.45 -12.72
C ASP A 165 -26.59 9.11 -12.33
N ARG A 166 -25.62 9.16 -11.42
CA ARG A 166 -24.87 7.97 -10.99
C ARG A 166 -25.02 7.70 -9.50
N ARG A 167 -25.23 6.43 -9.17
CA ARG A 167 -24.93 5.91 -7.83
C ARG A 167 -23.42 5.68 -7.74
N ALA A 168 -22.69 6.74 -7.42
CA ALA A 168 -21.24 6.67 -7.35
C ALA A 168 -20.77 5.73 -6.22
N CYS A 169 -19.70 4.99 -6.51
CA CYS A 169 -18.92 4.23 -5.56
C CYS A 169 -17.44 4.57 -5.76
N TYR A 170 -16.60 4.31 -4.76
CA TYR A 170 -15.16 4.43 -4.93
C TYR A 170 -14.43 3.28 -4.29
N PHE A 171 -13.23 2.99 -4.79
CA PHE A 171 -12.32 2.01 -4.19
C PHE A 171 -11.32 2.74 -3.31
N ASN A 172 -11.22 2.36 -2.04
CA ASN A 172 -10.14 2.86 -1.20
C ASN A 172 -8.87 2.09 -1.54
N THR A 173 -7.81 2.81 -1.85
CA THR A 173 -6.51 2.23 -2.25
C THR A 173 -5.57 1.98 -1.07
N GLY A 174 -6.08 2.12 0.16
CA GLY A 174 -5.34 1.82 1.38
C GLY A 174 -5.15 0.32 1.64
N SER A 175 -6.00 -0.53 1.06
CA SER A 175 -5.78 -1.98 1.00
C SER A 175 -6.30 -2.55 -0.32
N TRP A 176 -5.56 -3.49 -0.89
CA TRP A 176 -5.91 -4.21 -2.13
C TRP A 176 -5.02 -5.45 -2.31
#